data_AF-A0A2M6W1E1-F1
#
_entry.id   AF-A0A2M6W1E1-F1
#
_cell.length_a   1.000
_cell.length_b   1.000
_cell.length_c   1.000
_cell.angle_alpha   90.00
_cell.angle_beta   90.00
_cell.angle_gamma   90.00
#
_symmetry.space_group_name_H-M   'P 1'
#
loop_
_entity.id
_entity.type
_entity.pdbx_description
1 polymer ?
#
loop_
_entity_poly.entity_id
_entity_poly.type
_entity_poly.pdbx_seq_one_letter_code
_entity_poly.pdbx_strand_id
1 'polypeptide(L)'
;RAGGPNYHTIVISGFDDETQEFITQEPGTQFGLDYRYPYARLMEAMHDFVPGRYTETGRKVAIFTRRQADISATTDGDRDGLSKEEELLHRTKLFHGDSDGDGYSDGVEIEFGYSPLVHEQTLPLGALVKERYDPRVYLLSSAGKQHILTEAAFLGHNWVWSDIIEVGPTYLDGLKNGPSIS
;
A
#
# COMPACT_ATOMS: atom_id res chain seq x y z
N ARG A 1 44.00 1.22 1.30
CA ARG A 1 42.92 1.59 0.35
C ARG A 1 42.40 2.96 0.76
N ALA A 2 42.34 3.91 -0.18
CA ALA A 2 41.88 5.27 0.08
C ALA A 2 40.35 5.32 0.14
N GLY A 3 39.84 5.94 1.22
CA GLY A 3 38.57 6.68 1.31
C GLY A 3 37.33 6.10 0.63
N GLY A 4 36.67 5.15 1.28
CA GLY A 4 35.21 5.05 1.17
C GLY A 4 34.55 6.07 2.12
N PRO A 5 33.27 6.42 1.93
CA PRO A 5 32.56 7.28 2.87
C PRO A 5 32.52 6.62 4.26
N ASN A 6 32.56 7.44 5.32
CA ASN A 6 32.46 6.95 6.71
C ASN A 6 31.12 6.25 7.00
N TYR A 7 30.15 6.41 6.11
CA TYR A 7 28.83 5.81 6.14
C TYR A 7 28.48 5.30 4.75
N HIS A 8 27.74 4.20 4.70
CA HIS A 8 27.26 3.64 3.45
C HIS A 8 25.85 3.09 3.69
N THR A 9 24.96 3.36 2.75
CA THR A 9 23.60 2.84 2.80
C THR A 9 23.48 1.73 1.78
N ILE A 10 23.00 0.59 2.26
CA ILE A 10 22.86 -0.61 1.45
C ILE A 10 21.45 -1.14 1.67
N VAL A 11 20.86 -1.71 0.63
CA VAL A 11 19.57 -2.40 0.75
C VAL A 11 19.87 -3.88 0.88
N ILE A 12 19.47 -4.50 1.98
CA ILE A 12 19.54 -5.96 2.14
C ILE A 12 18.28 -6.55 1.49
N SER A 13 18.47 -7.41 0.49
CA SER A 13 17.38 -8.10 -0.23
C SER A 13 17.16 -9.53 0.24
N GLY A 14 18.15 -10.14 0.91
CA GLY A 14 18.05 -11.50 1.42
C GLY A 14 19.19 -11.90 2.35
N PHE A 15 19.08 -13.11 2.89
CA PHE A 15 20.10 -13.75 3.72
C PHE A 15 20.23 -15.22 3.33
N ASP A 16 21.45 -15.71 3.22
CA ASP A 16 21.80 -17.10 2.92
C ASP A 16 22.26 -17.78 4.21
N ASP A 17 21.41 -18.64 4.77
CA ASP A 17 21.68 -19.32 6.03
C ASP A 17 22.84 -20.32 5.93
N GLU A 18 23.07 -20.93 4.78
CA GLU A 18 24.14 -21.93 4.60
C GLU A 18 25.52 -21.27 4.60
N THR A 19 25.66 -20.15 3.89
CA THR A 19 26.93 -19.44 3.77
C THR A 19 27.11 -18.32 4.81
N GLN A 20 26.06 -17.98 5.56
CA GLN A 20 26.02 -16.87 6.51
C GLN A 20 26.34 -15.52 5.85
N GLU A 21 25.66 -15.23 4.73
CA GLU A 21 25.88 -14.02 3.93
C GLU A 21 24.59 -13.23 3.72
N PHE A 22 24.67 -11.90 3.82
CA PHE A 22 23.63 -11.00 3.35
C PHE A 22 23.78 -10.77 1.85
N ILE A 23 22.65 -10.82 1.13
CA ILE A 23 22.55 -10.41 -0.27
C ILE A 23 22.11 -8.95 -0.27
N THR A 24 22.88 -8.08 -0.91
CA THR A 24 22.66 -6.64 -0.88
C THR A 24 22.64 -6.02 -2.27
N GLN A 25 22.01 -4.86 -2.37
CA GLN A 25 22.05 -3.98 -3.54
C GLN A 25 22.99 -2.81 -3.22
N GLU A 26 24.21 -2.87 -3.74
CA GLU A 26 25.32 -1.94 -3.44
C GLU A 26 25.47 -0.85 -4.51
N PRO A 27 24.91 0.35 -4.34
CA PRO A 27 25.01 1.41 -5.34
C PRO A 27 26.45 1.94 -5.52
N GLY A 28 27.37 1.61 -4.60
CA GLY A 28 28.75 2.09 -4.58
C GLY A 28 29.74 1.28 -5.42
N THR A 29 29.31 0.24 -6.15
CA THR A 29 30.20 -0.57 -6.99
C THR A 29 29.59 -0.86 -8.37
N GLN A 30 30.43 -1.04 -9.38
CA GLN A 30 30.00 -1.45 -10.73
C GLN A 30 29.40 -2.88 -10.78
N PHE A 31 29.44 -3.63 -9.68
CA PHE A 31 28.95 -5.00 -9.52
C PHE A 31 27.99 -5.13 -8.34
N GLY A 32 27.22 -4.08 -8.05
CA GLY A 32 26.44 -4.00 -6.83
C GLY A 32 25.19 -4.85 -6.75
N LEU A 33 24.78 -5.47 -7.86
CA LEU A 33 23.63 -6.36 -7.91
C LEU A 33 23.97 -7.68 -7.19
N ASP A 34 23.17 -8.01 -6.18
CA ASP A 34 23.29 -9.22 -5.36
C ASP A 34 24.69 -9.42 -4.76
N TYR A 35 25.32 -8.31 -4.38
CA TYR A 35 26.63 -8.35 -3.74
C TYR A 35 26.49 -9.04 -2.37
N ARG A 36 27.45 -9.91 -2.03
CA ARG A 36 27.38 -10.73 -0.82
C ARG A 36 28.32 -10.21 0.25
N TYR A 37 27.76 -9.87 1.42
CA TYR A 37 28.53 -9.55 2.62
C TYR A 37 28.47 -10.69 3.63
N PRO A 38 29.61 -11.14 4.17
CA PRO A 38 29.60 -12.05 5.31
C PRO A 38 28.87 -11.41 6.48
N TYR A 39 28.00 -12.18 7.15
CA TYR A 39 27.22 -11.74 8.32
C TYR A 39 28.10 -11.00 9.34
N ALA A 40 29.23 -11.62 9.71
CA ALA A 40 30.15 -11.05 10.69
C ALA A 40 30.69 -9.67 10.28
N ARG A 41 30.95 -9.44 8.99
CA ARG A 41 31.46 -8.16 8.49
C ARG A 41 30.43 -7.05 8.60
N LEU A 42 29.18 -7.34 8.24
CA LEU A 42 28.11 -6.36 8.34
C LEU A 42 27.83 -6.02 9.81
N MET A 43 27.79 -7.04 10.69
CA MET A 43 27.55 -6.87 12.12
C MET A 43 28.73 -6.21 12.88
N GLU A 44 29.95 -6.25 12.33
CA GLU A 44 31.10 -5.47 12.81
C GLU A 44 30.94 -3.99 12.45
N ALA A 45 30.45 -3.68 11.26
CA ALA A 45 30.28 -2.31 10.76
C ALA A 45 29.07 -1.56 11.35
N MET A 46 28.08 -2.28 11.89
CA MET A 46 26.88 -1.70 12.49
C MET A 46 27.15 -1.14 13.90
N HIS A 47 27.49 0.15 14.01
CA HIS A 47 27.66 0.85 15.28
C HIS A 47 27.35 2.35 15.19
N ASP A 48 26.96 2.94 16.33
CA ASP A 48 26.72 4.37 16.50
C ASP A 48 27.92 5.20 16.00
N PHE A 49 27.63 6.35 15.40
CA PHE A 49 28.69 7.27 15.01
C PHE A 49 29.30 7.94 16.23
N VAL A 50 30.58 7.65 16.49
CA VAL A 50 31.38 8.36 17.49
C VAL A 50 32.43 9.23 16.76
N PRO A 51 32.41 10.56 16.92
CA PRO A 51 33.41 11.45 16.33
C PRO A 51 34.84 11.12 16.78
N GLY A 52 35.85 11.60 16.02
CA GLY A 52 37.25 11.54 16.47
C GLY A 52 37.94 10.18 16.30
N ARG A 53 37.53 9.37 15.31
CA ARG A 53 38.06 8.02 14.99
C ARG A 53 37.69 6.92 16.00
N TYR A 54 36.74 7.18 16.89
CA TYR A 54 36.24 6.18 17.84
C TYR A 54 35.02 5.42 17.32
N THR A 55 34.64 5.61 16.06
CA THR A 55 33.43 5.03 15.47
C THR A 55 33.42 3.50 15.59
N GLU A 56 34.56 2.84 15.38
CA GLU A 56 34.72 1.38 15.53
C GLU A 56 34.40 0.86 16.95
N THR A 57 34.45 1.75 17.95
CA THR A 57 34.10 1.46 19.36
C THR A 57 32.69 1.93 19.73
N GLY A 58 31.95 2.48 18.76
CA GLY A 58 30.57 2.89 18.93
C GLY A 58 29.70 1.73 19.39
N ARG A 59 28.64 2.05 20.12
CA ARG A 59 27.67 1.03 20.53
C ARG A 59 27.05 0.41 19.28
N LYS A 60 27.01 -0.91 19.20
CA LYS A 60 26.29 -1.60 18.13
C LYS A 60 24.80 -1.36 18.29
N VAL A 61 24.19 -0.64 17.34
CA VAL A 61 22.76 -0.29 17.36
C VAL A 61 22.16 -0.65 16.02
N ALA A 62 20.98 -1.27 16.06
CA ALA A 62 20.13 -1.49 14.91
C ALA A 62 18.75 -0.88 15.22
N ILE A 63 18.21 -0.09 14.29
CA ILE A 63 16.83 0.40 14.38
C ILE A 63 15.97 -0.57 13.58
N PHE A 64 15.17 -1.36 14.27
CA PHE A 64 14.13 -2.16 13.63
C PHE A 64 12.87 -1.31 13.54
N THR A 65 12.57 -0.81 12.35
CA THR A 65 11.24 -0.27 12.07
C THR A 65 10.33 -1.44 11.76
N ARG A 66 9.60 -1.92 12.76
CA ARG A 66 8.39 -2.72 12.48
C ARG A 66 7.29 -1.74 12.10
N ARG A 67 6.37 -2.13 11.22
CA ARG A 67 5.10 -1.40 11.05
C ARG A 67 4.30 -1.62 12.34
N GLN A 68 4.66 -0.90 13.41
CA GLN A 68 3.96 -0.98 14.68
C GLN A 68 2.87 0.08 14.69
N ALA A 69 1.64 -0.34 14.41
CA ALA A 69 0.48 0.48 14.70
C ALA A 69 0.23 0.61 16.21
N ASP A 70 0.73 -0.30 17.05
CA ASP A 70 0.16 -0.56 18.38
C ASP A 70 0.21 0.57 19.44
N ILE A 71 1.13 1.55 19.39
CA ILE A 71 1.16 2.59 20.47
C ILE A 71 0.15 3.72 20.20
N SER A 72 -0.23 3.93 18.93
CA SER A 72 -1.20 4.96 18.53
C SER A 72 -2.31 4.41 17.64
N ALA A 73 -2.52 3.09 17.62
CA ALA A 73 -3.51 2.44 16.76
C ALA A 73 -4.90 3.05 16.99
N THR A 74 -5.25 3.31 18.24
CA THR A 74 -6.51 3.91 18.67
C THR A 74 -6.52 5.45 18.61
N THR A 75 -5.44 6.08 18.12
CA THR A 75 -5.40 7.52 17.92
C THR A 75 -5.99 7.86 16.56
N ASP A 76 -6.81 8.90 16.50
CA ASP A 76 -7.31 9.50 15.28
C ASP A 76 -6.34 10.63 14.86
N GLY A 77 -5.69 10.46 13.70
CA GLY A 77 -4.56 11.28 13.27
C GLY A 77 -4.94 12.64 12.72
N ASP A 78 -6.05 12.72 11.99
CA ASP A 78 -6.57 13.90 11.30
C ASP A 78 -7.93 14.38 11.81
N ARG A 79 -8.50 13.67 12.78
CA ARG A 79 -9.74 14.00 13.49
C ARG A 79 -10.98 13.89 12.62
N ASP A 80 -10.98 12.91 11.72
CA ASP A 80 -12.08 12.66 10.80
C ASP A 80 -13.09 11.62 11.31
N GLY A 81 -12.79 10.98 12.45
CA GLY A 81 -13.62 9.96 13.08
C GLY A 81 -13.06 8.54 12.98
N LEU A 82 -11.94 8.32 12.27
CA LEU A 82 -11.27 7.02 12.19
C LEU A 82 -10.00 6.99 13.03
N SER A 83 -9.82 5.91 13.79
CA SER A 83 -8.53 5.58 14.38
C SER A 83 -7.55 5.07 13.32
N LYS A 84 -6.24 5.17 13.57
CA LYS A 84 -5.22 4.65 12.63
C LYS A 84 -5.37 3.17 12.29
N GLU A 85 -5.89 2.37 13.21
CA GLU A 85 -6.19 0.96 12.91
C GLU A 85 -7.35 0.80 11.93
N GLU A 86 -8.39 1.62 12.05
CA GLU A 86 -9.51 1.67 11.11
C GLU A 86 -9.04 2.22 9.76
N GLU A 87 -8.23 3.28 9.76
CA GLU A 87 -7.68 3.82 8.52
C GLU A 87 -6.83 2.78 7.76
N LEU A 88 -6.01 2.01 8.47
CA LEU A 88 -5.26 0.89 7.87
C LEU A 88 -6.17 -0.21 7.33
N LEU A 89 -7.27 -0.52 8.03
CA LEU A 89 -8.27 -1.50 7.61
C LEU A 89 -8.99 -1.03 6.33
N HIS A 90 -9.36 0.24 6.27
CA HIS A 90 -10.06 0.85 5.14
C HIS A 90 -9.13 1.32 4.02
N ARG A 91 -7.81 1.33 4.26
CA ARG A 91 -6.73 1.75 3.35
C ARG A 91 -6.72 3.26 3.07
N THR A 92 -7.19 4.05 4.01
CA THR A 92 -7.23 5.52 3.96
C THR A 92 -5.93 6.12 4.49
N LYS A 93 -5.81 7.44 4.46
CA LYS A 93 -4.57 8.17 4.74
C LYS A 93 -4.54 8.66 6.20
N LEU A 94 -3.63 8.08 6.99
CA LEU A 94 -3.41 8.31 8.45
C LEU A 94 -3.44 9.75 9.02
N PHE A 95 -3.31 10.77 8.17
CA PHE A 95 -3.19 12.18 8.56
C PHE A 95 -3.83 13.10 7.51
N HIS A 96 -4.78 12.58 6.73
CA HIS A 96 -5.51 13.31 5.72
C HIS A 96 -6.91 12.72 5.58
N GLY A 97 -7.88 13.32 6.27
CA GLY A 97 -9.19 12.72 6.48
C GLY A 97 -10.14 12.76 5.29
N ASP A 98 -9.64 12.88 4.06
CA ASP A 98 -10.38 12.82 2.79
C ASP A 98 -9.45 12.17 1.77
N SER A 99 -9.45 10.84 1.71
CA SER A 99 -8.39 10.10 1.03
C SER A 99 -8.47 10.18 -0.48
N ASP A 100 -9.65 10.39 -1.06
CA ASP A 100 -9.84 10.52 -2.50
C ASP A 100 -10.02 11.97 -2.99
N GLY A 101 -10.23 12.92 -2.08
CA GLY A 101 -10.36 14.33 -2.35
C GLY A 101 -11.73 14.73 -2.90
N ASP A 102 -12.79 13.98 -2.60
CA ASP A 102 -14.15 14.26 -3.08
C ASP A 102 -14.88 15.33 -2.23
N GLY A 103 -14.34 15.67 -1.06
CA GLY A 103 -14.86 16.68 -0.14
C GLY A 103 -15.70 16.12 1.01
N TYR A 104 -15.87 14.81 1.09
CA TYR A 104 -16.35 14.09 2.28
C TYR A 104 -15.16 13.50 3.04
N SER A 105 -15.33 13.29 4.35
CA SER A 105 -14.25 12.68 5.12
C SER A 105 -14.33 11.16 5.09
N ASP A 106 -13.18 10.48 5.19
CA ASP A 106 -13.12 9.03 5.12
C ASP A 106 -14.04 8.39 6.17
N GLY A 107 -14.04 8.94 7.40
CA GLY A 107 -14.93 8.51 8.47
C GLY A 107 -16.42 8.66 8.15
N VAL A 108 -16.82 9.75 7.50
CA VAL A 108 -18.22 9.99 7.08
C VAL A 108 -18.58 9.01 5.98
N GLU A 109 -17.73 8.82 4.99
CA GLU A 109 -18.01 7.90 3.89
C GLU A 109 -18.20 6.47 4.38
N ILE A 110 -17.33 5.99 5.28
CA ILE A 110 -17.47 4.67 5.88
C ILE A 110 -18.76 4.57 6.70
N GLU A 111 -19.10 5.57 7.51
CA GLU A 111 -20.34 5.60 8.30
C GLU A 111 -21.58 5.47 7.40
N PHE A 112 -21.57 6.14 6.24
CA PHE A 112 -22.70 6.16 5.30
C PHE A 112 -22.60 5.13 4.16
N GLY A 113 -21.60 4.24 4.16
CA GLY A 113 -21.47 3.17 3.17
C GLY A 113 -21.05 3.62 1.76
N TYR A 114 -20.32 4.74 1.66
CA TYR A 114 -19.62 5.19 0.47
C TYR A 114 -18.16 4.70 0.47
N SER A 115 -17.42 4.95 -0.62
CA SER A 115 -16.04 4.48 -0.77
C SER A 115 -15.03 5.59 -0.49
N PRO A 116 -14.24 5.52 0.59
CA PRO A 116 -13.25 6.56 0.93
C PRO A 116 -12.01 6.61 0.02
N LEU A 117 -12.02 5.85 -1.07
CA LEU A 117 -10.86 5.70 -1.97
C LEU A 117 -11.20 6.11 -3.41
N VAL A 118 -12.45 6.46 -3.69
CA VAL A 118 -12.97 6.66 -5.05
C VAL A 118 -14.05 7.72 -5.03
N HIS A 119 -13.81 8.83 -5.74
CA HIS A 119 -14.81 9.87 -5.95
C HIS A 119 -15.90 9.38 -6.91
N GLU A 120 -16.86 8.64 -6.35
CA GLU A 120 -17.88 7.87 -7.06
C GLU A 120 -18.76 8.69 -8.00
N GLN A 121 -19.03 9.94 -7.65
CA GLN A 121 -19.90 10.83 -8.45
C GLN A 121 -19.24 11.29 -9.75
N THR A 122 -17.92 11.08 -9.90
CA THR A 122 -17.16 11.40 -11.12
C THR A 122 -16.88 10.18 -12.00
N LEU A 123 -17.30 8.99 -11.60
CA LEU A 123 -17.05 7.77 -12.37
C LEU A 123 -17.71 7.85 -13.77
N PRO A 124 -16.95 7.57 -14.85
CA PRO A 124 -17.46 7.70 -16.20
C PRO A 124 -18.39 6.55 -16.58
N LEU A 125 -19.26 6.80 -17.57
CA LEU A 125 -19.94 5.71 -18.27
C LEU A 125 -18.90 4.79 -18.92
N GLY A 126 -19.12 3.48 -18.78
CA GLY A 126 -18.16 2.45 -19.18
C GLY A 126 -17.32 1.91 -18.03
N ALA A 127 -17.35 2.54 -16.84
CA ALA A 127 -16.64 2.02 -15.68
C ALA A 127 -17.21 0.66 -15.22
N LEU A 128 -16.31 -0.23 -14.82
CA LEU A 128 -16.62 -1.50 -14.19
C LEU A 128 -16.51 -1.31 -12.68
N VAL A 129 -17.56 -1.64 -11.95
CA VAL A 129 -17.63 -1.39 -10.50
C VAL A 129 -18.11 -2.62 -9.74
N LYS A 130 -17.65 -2.77 -8.50
CA LYS A 130 -18.16 -3.77 -7.55
C LYS A 130 -18.11 -3.25 -6.12
N GLU A 131 -18.95 -3.78 -5.24
CA GLU A 131 -18.75 -3.64 -3.80
C GLU A 131 -17.63 -4.59 -3.37
N ARG A 132 -16.81 -4.21 -2.38
CA ARG A 132 -15.61 -4.96 -1.97
C ARG A 132 -15.90 -6.44 -1.68
N TYR A 133 -16.93 -6.73 -0.88
CA TYR A 133 -17.25 -8.09 -0.42
C TYR A 133 -18.29 -8.83 -1.29
N ASP A 134 -18.88 -8.15 -2.27
CA ASP A 134 -19.84 -8.71 -3.22
C ASP A 134 -19.13 -9.17 -4.52
N PRO A 135 -19.29 -10.44 -4.95
CA PRO A 135 -18.69 -10.91 -6.20
C PRO A 135 -19.32 -10.30 -7.47
N ARG A 136 -20.48 -9.63 -7.37
CA ARG A 136 -21.19 -9.06 -8.53
C ARG A 136 -20.44 -7.87 -9.11
N VAL A 137 -20.21 -7.91 -10.43
CA VAL A 137 -19.58 -6.82 -11.19
C VAL A 137 -20.63 -6.14 -12.05
N TYR A 138 -20.60 -4.82 -12.08
CA TYR A 138 -21.54 -4.01 -12.84
C TYR A 138 -20.81 -3.11 -13.84
N LEU A 139 -21.41 -2.94 -15.01
CA LEU A 139 -21.05 -1.88 -15.96
C LEU A 139 -21.91 -0.64 -15.69
N LEU A 140 -21.29 0.53 -15.57
CA LEU A 140 -22.00 1.81 -15.56
C LEU A 140 -22.36 2.22 -16.98
N SER A 141 -23.65 2.38 -17.28
CA SER A 141 -24.14 2.73 -18.61
C SER A 141 -25.22 3.80 -18.55
N SER A 142 -25.61 4.33 -19.71
CA SER A 142 -26.77 5.22 -19.81
C SER A 142 -28.10 4.56 -19.39
N ALA A 143 -28.15 3.22 -19.34
CA ALA A 143 -29.30 2.47 -18.85
C ALA A 143 -29.28 2.26 -17.32
N GLY A 144 -28.21 2.67 -16.64
CA GLY A 144 -27.95 2.40 -15.23
C GLY A 144 -26.85 1.34 -15.02
N LYS A 145 -26.80 0.74 -13.82
CA LYS A 145 -25.88 -0.36 -13.50
C LYS A 145 -26.34 -1.66 -14.15
N GLN A 146 -25.50 -2.27 -14.97
CA GLN A 146 -25.80 -3.52 -15.66
C GLN A 146 -24.98 -4.64 -15.06
N HIS A 147 -25.64 -5.63 -14.45
CA HIS A 147 -24.95 -6.77 -13.83
C HIS A 147 -24.35 -7.68 -14.90
N ILE A 148 -23.07 -8.01 -14.77
CA ILE A 148 -22.36 -8.95 -15.64
C ILE A 148 -22.50 -10.34 -15.03
N LEU A 149 -23.29 -11.19 -15.69
CA LEU A 149 -23.75 -12.45 -15.10
C LEU A 149 -22.67 -13.54 -15.06
N THR A 150 -21.72 -13.51 -15.99
CA THR A 150 -20.74 -14.57 -16.17
C THR A 150 -19.36 -14.02 -16.50
N GLU A 151 -18.33 -14.77 -16.13
CA GLU A 151 -16.95 -14.50 -16.55
C GLU A 151 -16.81 -14.54 -18.09
N ALA A 152 -17.55 -15.42 -18.76
CA ALA A 152 -17.56 -15.48 -20.22
C ALA A 152 -18.06 -14.17 -20.85
N ALA A 153 -19.11 -13.56 -20.28
CA ALA A 153 -19.56 -12.23 -20.67
C ALA A 153 -18.45 -11.19 -20.46
N PHE A 154 -17.84 -11.19 -19.27
CA PHE A 154 -16.80 -10.24 -18.90
C PHE A 154 -15.61 -10.29 -19.87
N LEU A 155 -15.05 -11.49 -20.08
CA LEU A 155 -13.91 -11.71 -20.96
C LEU A 155 -14.28 -11.52 -22.44
N GLY A 156 -15.52 -11.85 -22.84
CA GLY A 156 -16.02 -11.64 -24.19
C GLY A 156 -16.06 -10.17 -24.61
N HIS A 157 -16.18 -9.26 -23.64
CA HIS A 157 -16.08 -7.81 -23.83
C HIS A 157 -14.63 -7.27 -23.79
N ASN A 158 -13.63 -8.14 -23.65
CA ASN A 158 -12.21 -7.79 -23.46
C ASN A 158 -11.93 -6.93 -22.22
N TRP A 159 -12.79 -6.99 -21.21
CA TRP A 159 -12.52 -6.38 -19.92
C TRP A 159 -11.48 -7.18 -19.14
N VAL A 160 -10.68 -6.50 -18.34
CA VAL A 160 -9.72 -7.14 -17.45
C VAL A 160 -10.08 -6.88 -15.99
N TRP A 161 -9.84 -7.86 -15.12
CA TRP A 161 -10.20 -7.79 -13.70
C TRP A 161 -9.58 -6.59 -12.97
N SER A 162 -8.42 -6.11 -13.44
CA SER A 162 -7.76 -4.91 -12.89
C SER A 162 -8.48 -3.61 -13.20
N ASP A 163 -9.43 -3.59 -14.14
CA ASP A 163 -10.21 -2.40 -14.49
C ASP A 163 -11.40 -2.19 -13.53
N ILE A 164 -11.68 -3.16 -12.65
CA ILE A 164 -12.80 -3.08 -11.72
C ILE A 164 -12.44 -2.16 -10.56
N ILE A 165 -13.30 -1.17 -10.35
CA ILE A 165 -13.21 -0.19 -9.28
C ILE A 165 -14.07 -0.67 -8.11
N GLU A 166 -13.50 -0.70 -6.91
CA GLU A 166 -14.28 -0.93 -5.68
C GLU A 166 -15.04 0.34 -5.32
N VAL A 167 -16.35 0.21 -5.09
CA VAL A 167 -17.26 1.29 -4.70
C VAL A 167 -18.07 0.87 -3.48
N GLY A 168 -18.66 1.84 -2.78
CA GLY A 168 -19.50 1.65 -1.62
C GLY A 168 -20.87 1.05 -1.98
N PRO A 169 -21.47 0.29 -1.05
CA PRO A 169 -22.81 -0.27 -1.23
C PRO A 169 -23.87 0.82 -1.43
N THR A 170 -23.78 1.94 -0.72
CA THR A 170 -24.78 3.03 -0.81
C THR A 170 -24.80 3.66 -2.19
N TYR A 171 -23.64 3.88 -2.81
CA TYR A 171 -23.54 4.33 -4.20
C TYR A 171 -24.20 3.33 -5.14
N LEU A 172 -23.83 2.05 -5.06
CA LEU A 172 -24.39 1.02 -5.94
C LEU A 172 -25.90 0.92 -5.80
N ASP A 173 -26.44 0.88 -4.59
CA ASP A 173 -27.88 0.74 -4.33
C ASP A 173 -28.69 1.96 -4.79
N GLY A 174 -28.06 3.14 -4.84
CA GLY A 174 -28.64 4.36 -5.43
C GLY A 174 -28.74 4.33 -6.97
N LEU A 175 -28.00 3.46 -7.66
CA LEU A 175 -28.02 3.40 -9.11
C LEU A 175 -29.24 2.64 -9.65
N LYS A 176 -29.86 3.20 -10.70
CA LYS A 176 -30.91 2.53 -11.48
C LYS A 176 -30.38 1.21 -12.05
N ASN A 177 -31.16 0.13 -11.93
CA ASN A 177 -30.83 -1.15 -12.56
C ASN A 177 -31.09 -1.11 -14.08
N GLY A 178 -30.07 -1.43 -14.87
CA GLY A 178 -30.16 -1.69 -16.31
C GLY A 178 -30.29 -3.18 -16.63
N PRO A 179 -30.48 -3.55 -17.91
CA PRO A 179 -30.51 -4.94 -18.33
C PRO A 179 -29.14 -5.61 -18.08
N SER A 180 -29.16 -6.86 -17.62
CA SER A 180 -27.94 -7.62 -17.36
C SER A 180 -27.19 -7.99 -18.64
N ILE A 181 -25.89 -8.24 -18.53
CA ILE A 181 -24.98 -8.62 -19.61
C ILE A 181 -24.64 -10.10 -19.42
N SER A 182 -24.85 -10.91 -20.46
CA SER A 182 -24.78 -12.38 -20.42
C SER A 182 -23.73 -12.95 -21.34
#